data_AF-A0A0C2WA69-F1
#
_entry.id   AF-A0A0C2WA69-F1
#
_cell.length_a   1.000
_cell.length_b   1.000
_cell.length_c   1.000
_cell.angle_alpha   90.00
_cell.angle_beta   90.00
_cell.angle_gamma   90.00
#
_symmetry.space_group_name_H-M   'P 1'
#
loop_
_entity.id
_entity.type
_entity.pdbx_description
1 polymer ?
#
loop_
_entity_poly.entity_id
_entity_poly.type
_entity_poly.pdbx_seq_one_letter_code
_entity_poly.pdbx_strand_id
1 'polypeptide(L)' 'MDIWFLVKERSMLFTLFAVIIIINLLLLLAVWKKRAQLPKWLIIMTIFICTLLIALSIGLLVFTLFVGFNG' A
#
# COMPACT_ATOMS: atom_id res chain seq x y z
N MET A 1 -10.51 -8.55 -22.71
CA MET A 1 -11.32 -7.67 -21.85
C MET A 1 -10.53 -6.41 -21.59
N ASP A 2 -11.15 -5.24 -21.76
CA ASP A 2 -10.51 -3.97 -21.43
C ASP A 2 -10.10 -3.94 -19.96
N ILE A 3 -8.88 -3.47 -19.72
CA ILE A 3 -8.27 -3.33 -18.38
C ILE A 3 -9.20 -2.53 -17.44
N TRP A 4 -9.97 -1.60 -18.00
CA TRP A 4 -11.00 -0.84 -17.29
C TRP A 4 -12.17 -1.68 -16.76
N PHE A 5 -12.52 -2.79 -17.41
CA PHE A 5 -13.59 -3.67 -16.93
C PHE A 5 -13.13 -4.48 -15.71
N LEU A 6 -11.91 -4.99 -15.73
CA LEU A 6 -11.27 -5.67 -14.58
C LEU A 6 -11.11 -4.74 -13.37
N VAL A 7 -10.72 -3.48 -13.60
CA VAL A 7 -10.63 -2.46 -12.55
C VAL A 7 -12.00 -2.13 -11.96
N LYS A 8 -13.06 -2.12 -12.78
CA LYS A 8 -14.44 -1.88 -12.30
C LYS A 8 -14.95 -3.03 -11.45
N GLU A 9 -14.66 -4.27 -11.86
CA GLU A 9 -15.10 -5.49 -11.17
C GLU A 9 -14.31 -5.75 -9.87
N ARG A 10 -13.02 -5.39 -9.85
CA ARG A 10 -12.15 -5.46 -8.66
C ARG A 10 -11.95 -4.10 -7.98
N SER A 11 -12.86 -3.15 -8.22
CA SER A 11 -12.81 -1.78 -7.70
C SER A 11 -12.72 -1.74 -6.17
N MET A 12 -13.34 -2.71 -5.50
CA MET A 12 -13.29 -2.87 -4.05
C MET A 12 -11.87 -3.20 -3.54
N LEU A 13 -11.12 -4.06 -4.24
CA LEU A 13 -9.72 -4.38 -3.91
C LEU A 13 -8.80 -3.20 -4.18
N PHE A 14 -9.00 -2.50 -5.31
CA PHE A 14 -8.26 -1.28 -5.61
C PHE A 14 -8.45 -0.20 -4.55
N THR A 15 -9.69 -0.04 -4.07
CA THR A 15 -10.02 0.94 -3.02
C THR A 15 -9.37 0.54 -1.69
N LEU A 16 -9.37 -0.74 -1.33
CA LEU A 16 -8.66 -1.26 -0.15
C LEU A 16 -7.15 -0.96 -0.21
N PHE A 17 -6.49 -1.26 -1.33
CA PHE A 17 -5.07 -0.95 -1.50
C PHE A 17 -4.78 0.55 -1.47
N ALA A 18 -5.64 1.37 -2.10
CA ALA A 18 -5.52 2.82 -2.04
C ALA A 18 -5.63 3.36 -0.60
N VAL A 19 -6.56 2.84 0.21
CA VAL A 19 -6.70 3.21 1.62
C VAL A 19 -5.46 2.81 2.42
N ILE A 20 -4.92 1.60 2.21
CA ILE A 20 -3.69 1.14 2.87
C ILE A 20 -2.50 2.05 2.53
N ILE A 21 -2.37 2.48 1.28
CA ILE A 21 -1.33 3.41 0.84
C ILE A 21 -1.49 4.77 1.55
N ILE A 22 -2.71 5.32 1.60
CA ILE A 22 -2.99 6.60 2.26
C ILE A 22 -2.66 6.53 3.75
N ILE A 23 -3.05 5.45 4.43
CA ILE A 23 -2.76 5.25 5.86
C ILE A 23 -1.24 5.20 6.10
N ASN A 24 -0.49 4.45 5.29
CA ASN A 24 0.97 4.40 5.39
C ASN A 24 1.61 5.79 5.14
N LEU A 25 1.08 6.57 4.19
CA LEU A 25 1.57 7.90 3.89
C LEU A 25 1.35 8.87 5.08
N LEU A 26 0.16 8.81 5.69
CA LEU A 26 -0.18 9.58 6.89
C LEU A 26 0.70 9.19 8.07
N LEU A 27 0.94 7.88 8.26
CA LEU A 27 1.84 7.37 9.29
C LEU A 27 3.27 7.88 9.08
N LEU A 28 3.77 7.84 7.84
CA LEU A 28 5.08 8.36 7.47
C LEU A 28 5.19 9.87 7.74
N LEU A 29 4.17 10.65 7.38
CA LEU A 29 4.08 12.08 7.67
C LEU A 29 4.06 12.37 9.18
N ALA A 30 3.29 11.61 9.95
CA ALA A 30 3.22 11.75 11.40
C ALA A 30 4.58 11.47 12.06
N VAL A 31 5.26 10.39 11.64
CA VAL A 31 6.61 10.05 12.08
C VAL A 31 7.60 11.13 11.65
N TRP A 32 7.51 11.64 10.42
CA TRP A 32 8.39 12.71 9.94
C TRP A 32 8.21 13.99 10.75
N LYS A 33 6.97 14.35 11.10
CA LYS A 33 6.67 15.54 11.92
C LYS A 33 7.16 15.40 13.36
N LYS A 34 7.19 14.17 13.89
CA LYS A 34 7.64 13.86 15.26
C LYS A 34 9.06 13.30 15.31
N ARG A 35 9.80 13.28 14.20
CA ARG A 35 11.14 12.67 14.07
C ARG A 35 12.17 13.17 15.06
N ALA A 36 12.05 14.42 15.51
CA ALA A 36 12.96 15.03 16.47
C ALA A 36 12.74 14.55 17.91
N GLN A 37 11.55 14.02 18.21
CA GLN A 37 11.14 13.54 19.53
C GLN A 37 11.07 12.01 19.60
N LEU A 38 11.15 11.32 18.46
CA LEU A 38 11.06 9.87 18.37
C LEU A 38 12.46 9.23 18.37
N PRO A 39 12.66 8.08 19.05
CA PRO A 39 13.90 7.33 18.97
C PRO A 39 14.14 6.85 17.53
N LYS A 40 15.39 6.93 17.07
CA LYS A 40 15.80 6.57 15.70
C LYS A 40 15.34 5.17 15.29
N TRP A 41 15.34 4.22 16.24
CA TRP A 41 14.86 2.85 16.02
C TRP A 41 13.37 2.77 15.67
N LEU A 42 12.51 3.58 16.30
CA LEU A 42 11.07 3.62 15.96
C LEU A 42 10.84 4.17 14.56
N ILE A 43 11.63 5.16 14.14
CA ILE A 43 11.54 5.73 12.80
C ILE A 43 11.93 4.67 11.76
N ILE A 44 13.04 3.97 11.98
CA ILE A 44 13.53 2.91 11.08
C ILE A 44 12.50 1.76 10.99
N MET A 45 11.99 1.30 12.14
CA MET A 45 10.95 0.27 12.20
C MET A 45 9.69 0.68 11.43
N THR A 46 9.22 1.91 11.62
CA THR A 46 8.01 2.39 10.94
C THR A 46 8.21 2.49 9.44
N ILE A 47 9.35 3.03 8.99
CA ILE A 47 9.70 3.09 7.57
C ILE A 47 9.76 1.67 6.99
N PHE A 48 10.42 0.73 7.67
CA PHE A 48 10.54 -0.65 7.23
C PHE A 48 9.18 -1.33 7.07
N ILE A 49 8.31 -1.20 8.08
CA ILE A 49 6.95 -1.75 8.06
C ILE A 49 6.11 -1.12 6.94
N CYS A 50 6.11 0.21 6.81
CA CYS A 50 5.40 0.89 5.71
C CYS A 50 5.89 0.42 4.34
N THR A 51 7.20 0.29 4.16
CA THR A 51 7.80 -0.14 2.89
C THR A 51 7.41 -1.58 2.56
N LEU A 52 7.44 -2.48 3.54
CA LEU A 52 6.99 -3.86 3.40
C LEU A 52 5.51 -3.93 3.04
N LEU A 53 4.66 -3.12 3.69
CA LEU A 53 3.22 -3.10 3.45
C LEU A 53 2.88 -2.57 2.04
N ILE A 54 3.61 -1.57 1.56
CA ILE A 54 3.48 -1.05 0.20
C ILE A 54 3.91 -2.11 -0.81
N ALA A 55 5.04 -2.78 -0.59
CA ALA A 55 5.53 -3.84 -1.46
C ALA A 55 4.55 -5.02 -1.55
N LEU A 56 4.00 -5.46 -0.41
CA LEU A 56 2.96 -6.49 -0.34
C LEU A 56 1.69 -6.06 -1.07
N SER A 57 1.25 -4.81 -0.89
CA SER A 57 0.07 -4.27 -1.55
C SER A 57 0.23 -4.24 -3.07
N ILE A 58 1.39 -3.81 -3.57
CA ILE A 58 1.72 -3.83 -5.00
C ILE A 58 1.77 -5.26 -5.52
N GLY A 59 2.43 -6.17 -4.80
CA GLY A 59 2.53 -7.58 -5.17
C GLY A 59 1.16 -8.24 -5.30
N LEU A 60 0.26 -7.99 -4.34
CA LEU A 60 -1.12 -8.47 -4.39
C LEU A 60 -1.91 -7.83 -5.54
N LEU A 61 -1.71 -6.54 -5.83
CA LEU A 61 -2.33 -5.87 -6.99
C LEU A 61 -1.92 -6.53 -8.31
N VAL A 62 -0.61 -6.74 -8.50
CA VAL A 62 -0.07 -7.42 -9.68
C VAL A 62 -0.63 -8.85 -9.76
N PHE A 63 -0.61 -9.60 -8.65
CA PHE A 63 -1.16 -10.95 -8.60
C PHE A 63 -2.66 -10.96 -8.97
N THR A 64 -3.44 -10.03 -8.45
CA THR A 64 -4.88 -9.92 -8.74
C THR A 64 -5.13 -9.61 -10.22
N LEU A 65 -4.31 -8.73 -10.82
CA LEU A 65 -4.40 -8.39 -12.24
C LEU A 65 -4.02 -9.58 -13.14
N PHE A 66 -2.96 -10.32 -12.81
CA PHE A 66 -2.49 -11.46 -13.62
C PHE A 66 -3.34 -12.71 -13.43
N VAL A 67 -3.78 -13.03 -12.22
CA VAL A 67 -4.73 -14.14 -11.97
C VAL A 67 -6.09 -13.84 -12.60
N GLY A 68 -6.54 -12.58 -12.57
CA GLY A 68 -7.76 -12.17 -13.26
C GLY A 68 -7.64 -12.14 -14.80
N PHE A 69 -6.43 -12.10 -15.35
CA PHE A 69 -6.18 -12.17 -16.80
C PHE A 69 -6.11 -13.60 -17.34
N ASN A 70 -5.86 -14.59 -16.47
CA ASN A 70 -5.58 -15.97 -16.83
C ASN A 70 -6.63 -16.97 -16.29
N GLY A 71 -7.83 -16.49 -15.97
CA GLY A 71 -8.98 -17.28 -15.52
C GLY A 71 -10.12 -17.26 -16.53
#